data_AF-A0A2P0QLQ6-F1
#
_entry.id   AF-A0A2P0QLQ6-F1
#
_cell.length_a   1.000
_cell.length_b   1.000
_cell.length_c   1.000
_cell.angle_alpha   90.00
_cell.angle_beta   90.00
_cell.angle_gamma   90.00
#
_symmetry.space_group_name_H-M   'P 1'
#
loop_
_entity.id
_entity.type
_entity.pdbx_description
1 polymer ?
#
loop_
_entity_poly.entity_id
_entity_poly.type
_entity_poly.pdbx_seq_one_letter_code
_entity_poly.pdbx_strand_id
1 'polypeptide(L)'
;MKINETEILDTFAEAFFVWLSRVIITAATKEWAYKAAVEATGFATSKIGCPCEAGIENFLSPQETPDGRAGVSILICTEKKQMKSNVSARISQCILPAPTASAFDGFPEAGSRFFTRLHYFGDRYEERCTVGGRRCWKIPIMEGDYIGEERFGTVKGIAGSNFLVMGKDSCSALAGAEAAAQAIAGMPGVISGFAGGIVASGSKVGSQ
;
A
#
# COMPACT_ATOMS: atom_id res chain seq x y z
N MET A 1 -33.37 1.71 -1.46
CA MET A 1 -33.27 0.29 -1.01
C MET A 1 -33.16 0.26 0.52
N LYS A 2 -33.46 -0.86 1.20
CA LYS A 2 -33.22 -0.99 2.65
C LYS A 2 -32.42 -2.25 2.94
N ILE A 3 -31.36 -2.13 3.73
CA ILE A 3 -30.56 -3.27 4.24
C ILE A 3 -30.71 -3.25 5.76
N ASN A 4 -31.28 -4.31 6.33
CA ASN A 4 -31.73 -4.34 7.73
C ASN A 4 -32.65 -3.15 8.04
N GLU A 5 -32.26 -2.30 8.99
CA GLU A 5 -32.97 -1.07 9.35
C GLU A 5 -32.42 0.18 8.63
N THR A 6 -31.32 0.04 7.88
CA THR A 6 -30.61 1.15 7.24
C THR A 6 -31.16 1.44 5.86
N GLU A 7 -31.51 2.70 5.62
CA GLU A 7 -31.87 3.19 4.29
C GLU A 7 -30.61 3.34 3.42
N ILE A 8 -30.69 2.82 2.19
CA ILE A 8 -29.69 2.99 1.15
C ILE A 8 -30.26 3.97 0.13
N LEU A 9 -29.67 5.17 0.10
CA LEU A 9 -30.01 6.21 -0.85
C LEU A 9 -29.69 5.76 -2.27
N ASP A 10 -30.64 5.97 -3.19
CA ASP A 10 -30.47 5.65 -4.60
C ASP A 10 -29.61 6.72 -5.28
N THR A 11 -28.29 6.53 -5.19
CA THR A 11 -27.27 7.42 -5.72
C THR A 11 -26.00 6.64 -6.07
N PHE A 12 -24.97 7.32 -6.52
CA PHE A 12 -23.70 6.73 -6.93
C PHE A 12 -22.49 7.42 -6.30
N ALA A 13 -21.36 6.71 -6.26
CA ALA A 13 -20.06 7.28 -5.93
C ALA A 13 -19.25 7.49 -7.21
N GLU A 14 -18.85 8.73 -7.49
CA GLU A 14 -17.96 9.03 -8.61
C GLU A 14 -16.50 8.75 -8.23
N ALA A 15 -15.79 8.00 -9.07
CA ALA A 15 -14.42 7.58 -8.84
C ALA A 15 -13.54 7.92 -10.05
N PHE A 16 -12.22 7.91 -9.85
CA PHE A 16 -11.26 8.42 -10.82
C PHE A 16 -10.21 7.37 -11.20
N PHE A 17 -9.75 7.42 -12.44
CA PHE A 17 -8.64 6.58 -12.87
C PHE A 17 -7.33 7.03 -12.25
N VAL A 18 -6.56 6.07 -11.74
CA VAL A 18 -5.24 6.26 -11.15
C VAL A 18 -4.26 5.20 -11.62
N TRP A 19 -2.99 5.34 -11.25
CA TRP A 19 -2.01 4.27 -11.39
C TRP A 19 -1.72 3.67 -10.02
N LEU A 20 -1.58 2.35 -9.99
CA LEU A 20 -1.28 1.57 -8.80
C LEU A 20 0.06 0.84 -8.97
N SER A 21 0.79 0.71 -7.87
CA SER A 21 1.88 -0.26 -7.71
C SER A 21 1.60 -1.05 -6.45
N ARG A 22 1.79 -2.37 -6.50
CA ARG A 22 1.75 -3.24 -5.33
C ARG A 22 3.16 -3.58 -4.90
N VAL A 23 3.46 -3.41 -3.62
CA VAL A 23 4.73 -3.83 -3.01
C VAL A 23 4.41 -4.91 -2.00
N ILE A 24 5.08 -6.06 -2.12
CA ILE A 24 5.06 -7.13 -1.13
C ILE A 24 6.24 -6.89 -0.19
N ILE A 25 5.94 -6.65 1.08
CA ILE A 25 6.92 -6.47 2.13
C ILE A 25 6.99 -7.76 2.93
N THR A 26 8.16 -8.34 3.08
CA THR A 26 8.36 -9.51 3.95
C THR A 26 9.33 -9.17 5.07
N ALA A 27 9.25 -9.88 6.19
CA ALA A 27 10.13 -9.68 7.34
C ALA A 27 10.29 -10.98 8.14
N ALA A 28 11.14 -10.97 9.16
CA ALA A 28 11.33 -12.14 10.03
C ALA A 28 10.02 -12.57 10.74
N THR A 29 9.13 -11.63 11.03
CA THR A 29 7.82 -11.90 11.61
C THR A 29 6.73 -11.04 10.95
N LYS A 30 5.47 -11.48 11.07
CA LYS A 30 4.29 -10.70 10.64
C LYS A 30 4.28 -9.30 11.26
N GLU A 31 4.68 -9.20 12.52
CA GLU A 31 4.78 -7.95 13.27
C GLU A 31 5.77 -6.96 12.65
N TRP A 32 6.96 -7.44 12.23
CA TRP A 32 7.95 -6.58 11.59
C TRP A 32 7.56 -6.17 10.17
N ALA A 33 6.94 -7.08 9.41
CA ALA A 33 6.41 -6.75 8.08
C ALA A 33 5.31 -5.70 8.19
N TYR A 34 4.45 -5.82 9.20
CA TYR A 34 3.41 -4.83 9.50
C TYR A 34 3.99 -3.47 9.87
N LYS A 35 5.00 -3.40 10.76
CA LYS A 35 5.66 -2.13 11.13
C LYS A 35 6.26 -1.42 9.93
N ALA A 36 6.98 -2.14 9.07
CA ALA A 36 7.52 -1.60 7.82
C ALA A 36 6.40 -1.11 6.88
N ALA A 37 5.30 -1.85 6.78
CA ALA A 37 4.15 -1.47 5.96
C ALA A 37 3.43 -0.22 6.47
N VAL A 38 3.24 -0.09 7.80
CA VAL A 38 2.65 1.11 8.44
C VAL A 38 3.50 2.34 8.14
N GLU A 39 4.81 2.27 8.35
CA GLU A 39 5.72 3.38 8.04
C GLU A 39 5.67 3.72 6.54
N ALA A 40 5.78 2.70 5.68
CA ALA A 40 5.77 2.86 4.24
C ALA A 40 4.44 3.34 3.66
N THR A 41 3.33 3.27 4.40
CA THR A 41 2.01 3.76 3.98
C THR A 41 1.55 4.98 4.76
N GLY A 42 2.36 5.47 5.70
CA GLY A 42 2.15 6.73 6.40
C GLY A 42 2.22 7.95 5.48
N PHE A 43 1.61 9.05 5.95
CA PHE A 43 1.51 10.33 5.23
C PHE A 43 1.07 10.14 3.76
N ALA A 44 -0.02 9.38 3.57
CA ALA A 44 -0.50 8.94 2.26
C ALA A 44 -2.04 8.86 2.18
N THR A 45 -2.75 9.80 2.81
CA THR A 45 -4.22 9.73 2.91
C THR A 45 -4.91 10.24 1.65
N SER A 46 -4.47 11.39 1.14
CA SER A 46 -5.06 12.03 -0.04
C SER A 46 -4.01 12.79 -0.81
N LYS A 47 -3.99 12.60 -2.13
CA LYS A 47 -3.05 13.29 -3.02
C LYS A 47 -3.29 14.81 -3.13
N ILE A 48 -4.30 15.35 -2.46
CA ILE A 48 -4.52 16.80 -2.31
C ILE A 48 -3.37 17.44 -1.52
N GLY A 49 -2.87 16.76 -0.48
CA GLY A 49 -1.80 17.27 0.39
C GLY A 49 -0.70 16.27 0.71
N CYS A 50 -0.90 14.98 0.42
CA CYS A 50 0.12 13.94 0.56
C CYS A 50 0.83 13.64 -0.78
N PRO A 51 2.05 13.07 -0.76
CA PRO A 51 2.79 12.71 -1.98
C PRO A 51 2.10 11.66 -2.87
N CYS A 52 1.31 10.79 -2.25
CA CYS A 52 0.50 9.76 -2.89
C CYS A 52 -0.64 9.33 -1.97
N GLU A 53 -1.46 8.40 -2.45
CA GLU A 53 -2.36 7.62 -1.61
C GLU A 53 -1.75 6.24 -1.39
N ALA A 54 -1.78 5.69 -0.17
CA ALA A 54 -1.26 4.36 0.08
C ALA A 54 -1.96 3.69 1.27
N GLY A 55 -1.90 2.36 1.33
CA GLY A 55 -2.48 1.60 2.42
C GLY A 55 -2.03 0.15 2.43
N ILE A 56 -2.23 -0.49 3.57
CA ILE A 56 -2.07 -1.94 3.72
C ILE A 56 -3.25 -2.61 3.06
N GLU A 57 -2.96 -3.51 2.14
CA GLU A 57 -3.97 -4.27 1.40
C GLU A 57 -4.29 -5.56 2.13
N ASN A 58 -3.30 -6.44 2.29
CA ASN A 58 -3.51 -7.74 2.89
C ASN A 58 -2.24 -8.32 3.54
N PHE A 59 -2.43 -9.15 4.56
CA PHE A 59 -1.38 -10.00 5.10
C PHE A 59 -1.20 -11.23 4.22
N LEU A 60 0.05 -11.66 4.06
CA LEU A 60 0.44 -12.77 3.20
C LEU A 60 1.09 -13.87 4.04
N SER A 61 0.71 -15.11 3.75
CA SER A 61 1.37 -16.27 4.34
C SER A 61 2.76 -16.49 3.70
N PRO A 62 3.66 -17.21 4.38
CA PRO A 62 4.93 -17.65 3.82
C PRO A 62 4.85 -18.32 2.44
N GLN A 63 3.74 -18.97 2.11
CA GLN A 63 3.58 -19.66 0.82
C GLN A 63 3.25 -18.70 -0.34
N GLU A 64 2.79 -17.50 -0.01
CA GLU A 64 2.42 -16.47 -0.98
C GLU A 64 3.58 -15.51 -1.29
N THR A 65 4.69 -15.61 -0.55
CA THR A 65 5.81 -14.69 -0.63
C THR A 65 7.03 -15.30 -1.34
N PRO A 66 7.84 -14.51 -2.05
CA PRO A 66 8.96 -15.05 -2.84
C PRO A 66 10.07 -15.70 -2.01
N ASP A 67 10.25 -15.26 -0.76
CA ASP A 67 11.32 -15.68 0.14
C ASP A 67 10.84 -16.65 1.24
N GLY A 68 9.57 -17.07 1.22
CA GLY A 68 9.05 -18.01 2.21
C GLY A 68 8.84 -17.40 3.60
N ARG A 69 8.76 -16.07 3.73
CA ARG A 69 8.58 -15.38 5.02
C ARG A 69 7.20 -14.75 5.15
N ALA A 70 6.81 -14.40 6.38
CA ALA A 70 5.57 -13.66 6.61
C ALA A 70 5.61 -12.31 5.88
N GLY A 71 4.50 -11.92 5.25
CA GLY A 71 4.45 -10.72 4.43
C GLY A 71 3.21 -9.85 4.62
N VAL A 72 3.29 -8.65 4.07
CA VAL A 72 2.22 -7.66 3.95
C VAL A 72 2.30 -7.07 2.55
N SER A 73 1.18 -7.04 1.84
CA SER A 73 1.04 -6.29 0.60
C SER A 73 0.55 -4.88 0.89
N ILE A 74 1.15 -3.90 0.24
CA ILE A 74 0.68 -2.51 0.24
C ILE A 74 0.35 -2.09 -1.18
N LEU A 75 -0.63 -1.20 -1.33
CA LEU A 75 -0.91 -0.50 -2.57
C LEU A 75 -0.48 0.95 -2.44
N ILE A 76 0.15 1.46 -3.51
CA ILE A 76 0.52 2.87 -3.66
C ILE A 76 -0.18 3.38 -4.92
N CYS A 77 -0.96 4.45 -4.76
CA CYS A 77 -1.79 5.11 -5.76
C CYS A 77 -1.24 6.52 -6.04
N THR A 78 -0.93 6.81 -7.30
CA THR A 78 -0.53 8.16 -7.74
C THR A 78 -0.64 8.29 -9.27
N GLU A 79 -0.21 9.42 -9.82
CA GLU A 79 -0.01 9.57 -11.26
C GLU A 79 1.14 8.70 -11.76
N LYS A 80 1.03 8.16 -12.99
CA LYS A 80 2.07 7.32 -13.59
C LYS A 80 3.48 7.90 -13.49
N LYS A 81 3.62 9.20 -13.79
CA LYS A 81 4.91 9.91 -13.77
C LYS A 81 5.54 10.03 -12.38
N GLN A 82 4.71 9.99 -11.32
CA GLN A 82 5.14 10.07 -9.92
C GLN A 82 5.28 8.69 -9.26
N MET A 83 4.91 7.61 -9.95
CA MET A 83 4.91 6.26 -9.36
C MET A 83 6.32 5.84 -8.93
N LYS A 84 7.30 6.01 -9.82
CA LYS A 84 8.70 5.67 -9.53
C LYS A 84 9.20 6.39 -8.27
N SER A 85 9.00 7.70 -8.18
CA SER A 85 9.51 8.49 -7.05
C SER A 85 8.85 8.08 -5.74
N ASN A 86 7.53 7.89 -5.73
CA ASN A 86 6.79 7.50 -4.52
C ASN A 86 7.18 6.11 -4.03
N VAL A 87 7.24 5.11 -4.92
CA VAL A 87 7.64 3.75 -4.56
C VAL A 87 9.11 3.70 -4.13
N SER A 88 10.01 4.38 -4.84
CA SER A 88 11.44 4.40 -4.48
C SER A 88 11.68 5.08 -3.12
N ALA A 89 11.03 6.22 -2.86
CA ALA A 89 11.15 6.93 -1.59
C ALA A 89 10.68 6.07 -0.43
N ARG A 90 9.49 5.47 -0.54
CA ARG A 90 8.93 4.59 0.51
C ARG A 90 9.78 3.35 0.75
N ILE A 91 10.28 2.69 -0.30
CA ILE A 91 11.18 1.56 -0.09
C ILE A 91 12.48 2.02 0.56
N SER A 92 13.13 3.06 0.03
CA SER A 92 14.44 3.52 0.53
C SER A 92 14.41 4.07 1.95
N GLN A 93 13.33 4.73 2.36
CA GLN A 93 13.25 5.46 3.63
C GLN A 93 12.40 4.73 4.69
N CYS A 94 11.56 3.77 4.30
CA CYS A 94 10.65 3.10 5.23
C CYS A 94 10.83 1.58 5.27
N ILE A 95 11.24 0.93 4.17
CA ILE A 95 11.37 -0.53 4.11
C ILE A 95 12.83 -0.97 4.26
N LEU A 96 13.75 -0.40 3.48
CA LEU A 96 15.19 -0.69 3.58
C LEU A 96 15.75 -0.47 5.00
N PRO A 97 15.40 0.61 5.73
CA PRO A 97 15.85 0.78 7.11
C PRO A 97 15.03 -0.01 8.14
N ALA A 98 13.92 -0.65 7.76
CA ALA A 98 13.11 -1.42 8.70
C ALA A 98 13.76 -2.79 8.99
N PRO A 99 13.84 -3.21 10.26
CA PRO A 99 14.52 -4.45 10.62
C PRO A 99 13.97 -5.67 9.87
N THR A 100 14.88 -6.45 9.29
CA THR A 100 14.65 -7.70 8.56
C THR A 100 13.81 -7.56 7.28
N ALA A 101 13.43 -6.34 6.89
CA ALA A 101 12.42 -6.14 5.87
C ALA A 101 13.00 -6.24 4.44
N SER A 102 12.21 -6.82 3.54
CA SER A 102 12.49 -6.95 2.11
C SER A 102 11.32 -6.42 1.30
N ALA A 103 11.58 -5.92 0.08
CA ALA A 103 10.53 -5.48 -0.85
C ALA A 103 10.56 -6.28 -2.15
N PHE A 104 9.38 -6.75 -2.59
CA PHE A 104 9.17 -7.51 -3.82
C PHE A 104 8.02 -6.91 -4.65
N ASP A 105 8.05 -7.15 -5.96
CA ASP A 105 7.02 -6.67 -6.89
C ASP A 105 5.70 -7.42 -6.71
N GLY A 106 4.60 -6.70 -6.47
CA GLY A 106 3.28 -7.30 -6.38
C GLY A 106 2.55 -7.43 -7.72
N PHE A 107 3.09 -6.88 -8.80
CA PHE A 107 2.52 -6.96 -10.16
C PHE A 107 3.54 -7.46 -11.20
N PRO A 108 3.99 -8.74 -11.09
CA PRO A 108 5.02 -9.29 -11.97
C PRO A 108 4.65 -9.25 -13.46
N GLU A 109 3.37 -9.39 -13.77
CA GLU A 109 2.81 -9.42 -15.14
C GLU A 109 2.45 -8.03 -15.69
N ALA A 110 2.72 -6.95 -14.96
CA ALA A 110 2.40 -5.61 -15.45
C ALA A 110 3.22 -5.25 -16.69
N GLY A 111 2.54 -4.82 -17.76
CA GLY A 111 3.21 -4.36 -18.98
C GLY A 111 4.01 -3.07 -18.79
N SER A 112 3.61 -2.19 -17.86
CA SER A 112 4.34 -0.97 -17.52
C SER A 112 5.13 -1.18 -16.23
N ARG A 113 6.43 -0.89 -16.25
CA ARG A 113 7.35 -1.15 -15.12
C ARG A 113 8.38 -0.04 -14.97
N PHE A 114 8.99 0.07 -13.80
CA PHE A 114 10.07 1.02 -13.51
C PHE A 114 11.11 0.39 -12.58
N PHE A 115 12.29 1.01 -12.50
CA PHE A 115 13.38 0.58 -11.62
C PHE A 115 13.60 1.60 -10.50
N THR A 116 13.67 1.14 -9.26
CA THR A 116 13.99 1.95 -8.07
C THR A 116 15.48 2.22 -7.95
N ARG A 117 16.32 1.33 -8.49
CA ARG A 117 17.80 1.42 -8.48
C ARG A 117 18.39 1.48 -7.07
N LEU A 118 17.77 0.77 -6.12
CA LEU A 118 18.21 0.76 -4.72
C LEU A 118 19.60 0.16 -4.51
N HIS A 119 20.04 -0.72 -5.41
CA HIS A 119 21.32 -1.40 -5.32
C HIS A 119 22.52 -0.45 -5.23
N TYR A 120 22.44 0.77 -5.77
CA TYR A 120 23.49 1.79 -5.63
C TYR A 120 23.77 2.19 -4.17
N PHE A 121 22.84 1.94 -3.24
CA PHE A 121 23.08 2.15 -1.82
C PHE A 121 24.24 1.28 -1.28
N GLY A 122 24.50 0.12 -1.90
CA GLY A 122 25.59 -0.77 -1.53
C GLY A 122 26.98 -0.25 -1.91
N ASP A 123 27.08 0.88 -2.62
CA ASP A 123 28.34 1.50 -3.04
C ASP A 123 29.39 0.49 -3.57
N ARG A 124 28.97 -0.32 -4.55
CA ARG A 124 29.76 -1.36 -5.25
C ARG A 124 29.92 -2.68 -4.49
N TYR A 125 29.39 -2.80 -3.28
CA TYR A 125 29.36 -4.05 -2.51
C TYR A 125 28.07 -4.84 -2.71
N GLU A 126 27.13 -4.33 -3.50
CA GLU A 126 25.91 -5.04 -3.86
C GLU A 126 26.16 -6.26 -4.77
N GLU A 127 25.37 -7.31 -4.58
CA GLU A 127 25.42 -8.54 -5.37
C GLU A 127 24.06 -8.84 -6.00
N ARG A 128 24.06 -9.39 -7.21
CA ARG A 128 22.84 -9.93 -7.82
C ARG A 128 22.52 -11.29 -7.21
N CYS A 129 21.27 -11.52 -6.89
CA CYS A 129 20.80 -12.81 -6.38
C CYS A 129 19.44 -13.19 -6.99
N THR A 130 18.97 -14.40 -6.66
CA THR A 130 17.66 -14.89 -7.07
C THR A 130 16.89 -15.39 -5.84
N VAL A 131 15.63 -14.96 -5.71
CA VAL A 131 14.74 -15.31 -4.60
C VAL A 131 13.40 -15.73 -5.17
N GLY A 132 12.97 -16.98 -4.94
CA GLY A 132 11.70 -17.48 -5.48
C GLY A 132 11.58 -17.35 -7.01
N GLY A 133 12.69 -17.52 -7.73
CA GLY A 133 12.76 -17.32 -9.19
C GLY A 133 12.78 -15.84 -9.64
N ARG A 134 12.79 -14.90 -8.71
CA ARG A 134 12.81 -13.45 -8.98
C ARG A 134 14.22 -12.89 -8.91
N ARG A 135 14.51 -11.92 -9.79
CA ARG A 135 15.81 -11.25 -9.83
C ARG A 135 15.86 -10.16 -8.77
N CYS A 136 16.73 -10.34 -7.80
CA CYS A 136 16.88 -9.46 -6.66
C CYS A 136 18.30 -8.91 -6.57
N TRP A 137 18.46 -7.92 -5.71
CA TRP A 137 19.75 -7.44 -5.23
C TRP A 137 19.90 -7.77 -3.76
N LYS A 138 21.12 -8.12 -3.40
CA LYS A 138 21.61 -8.26 -2.04
C LYS A 138 22.49 -7.05 -1.76
N ILE A 139 22.06 -6.20 -0.83
CA ILE A 139 22.68 -4.91 -0.53
C ILE A 139 23.20 -4.96 0.91
N PRO A 140 24.52 -4.86 1.13
CA PRO A 140 25.07 -4.82 2.48
C PRO A 140 24.58 -3.59 3.26
N ILE A 141 24.06 -3.83 4.46
CA ILE A 141 23.59 -2.83 5.42
C ILE A 141 24.03 -3.21 6.85
N MET A 142 23.76 -2.37 7.84
CA MET A 142 24.21 -2.63 9.22
C MET A 142 23.67 -3.94 9.82
N GLU A 143 22.45 -4.36 9.48
CA GLU A 143 21.87 -5.60 10.03
C GLU A 143 22.39 -6.88 9.34
N GLY A 144 23.13 -6.74 8.24
CA GLY A 144 23.46 -7.83 7.32
C GLY A 144 23.13 -7.43 5.89
N ASP A 145 22.24 -8.16 5.24
CA ASP A 145 21.92 -7.94 3.82
C ASP A 145 20.43 -7.59 3.63
N TYR A 146 20.17 -6.44 3.03
CA TYR A 146 18.86 -6.16 2.45
C TYR A 146 18.72 -6.92 1.14
N ILE A 147 17.71 -7.79 1.02
CA ILE A 147 17.44 -8.54 -0.20
C ILE A 147 16.08 -8.11 -0.75
N GLY A 148 16.03 -7.65 -2.01
CA GLY A 148 14.78 -7.22 -2.62
C GLY A 148 14.84 -7.08 -4.14
N GLU A 149 13.67 -7.01 -4.76
CA GLU A 149 13.54 -6.62 -6.15
C GLU A 149 13.70 -5.10 -6.29
N GLU A 150 14.14 -4.66 -7.47
CA GLU A 150 14.19 -3.23 -7.80
C GLU A 150 13.32 -2.86 -9.00
N ARG A 151 12.71 -3.85 -9.66
CA ARG A 151 11.85 -3.65 -10.83
C ARG A 151 10.41 -3.90 -10.42
N PHE A 152 9.61 -2.85 -10.39
CA PHE A 152 8.22 -2.90 -9.93
C PHE A 152 7.25 -2.66 -11.07
N GLY A 153 6.12 -3.38 -11.03
CA GLY A 153 5.01 -3.24 -11.96
C GLY A 153 4.06 -2.11 -11.58
N THR A 154 3.46 -1.48 -12.59
CA THR A 154 2.38 -0.51 -12.39
C THR A 154 1.23 -0.73 -13.36
N VAL A 155 0.01 -0.65 -12.84
CA VAL A 155 -1.24 -0.91 -13.56
C VAL A 155 -2.20 0.26 -13.39
N LYS A 156 -3.23 0.34 -14.23
CA LYS A 156 -4.34 1.28 -14.02
C LYS A 156 -5.27 0.75 -12.93
N GLY A 157 -5.78 1.64 -12.10
CA GLY A 157 -6.76 1.34 -11.07
C GLY A 157 -7.77 2.46 -10.90
N ILE A 158 -8.53 2.39 -9.80
CA ILE A 158 -9.60 3.31 -9.46
C ILE A 158 -9.31 3.88 -8.06
N ALA A 159 -9.48 5.19 -7.87
CA ALA A 159 -9.43 5.86 -6.57
C ALA A 159 -10.67 6.73 -6.36
N GLY A 160 -10.98 7.00 -5.09
CA GLY A 160 -12.10 7.87 -4.73
C GLY A 160 -13.46 7.17 -4.57
N SER A 161 -13.56 5.85 -4.78
CA SER A 161 -14.76 5.09 -4.42
C SER A 161 -15.07 5.26 -2.93
N ASN A 162 -16.32 5.58 -2.60
CA ASN A 162 -16.72 5.96 -1.25
C ASN A 162 -18.19 5.64 -0.99
N PHE A 163 -18.57 5.68 0.28
CA PHE A 163 -19.95 5.78 0.76
C PHE A 163 -19.94 6.54 2.08
N LEU A 164 -21.08 7.11 2.46
CA LEU A 164 -21.23 7.86 3.71
C LEU A 164 -21.97 7.01 4.74
N VAL A 165 -21.45 6.95 5.96
CA VAL A 165 -22.13 6.35 7.11
C VAL A 165 -22.80 7.46 7.91
N MET A 166 -24.13 7.48 7.90
CA MET A 166 -24.92 8.45 8.65
C MET A 166 -25.51 7.77 9.89
N GLY A 167 -25.23 8.34 11.06
CA GLY A 167 -25.72 7.87 12.35
C GLY A 167 -26.41 9.00 13.12
N LYS A 168 -27.21 8.63 14.13
CA LYS A 168 -27.91 9.58 15.02
C LYS A 168 -26.96 10.42 15.89
N ASP A 169 -25.75 9.93 16.12
CA ASP A 169 -24.68 10.55 16.88
C ASP A 169 -23.32 10.08 16.35
N SER A 170 -22.24 10.76 16.79
CA SER A 170 -20.88 10.47 16.35
C SER A 170 -20.43 9.05 16.69
N CYS A 171 -20.80 8.54 17.86
CA CYS A 171 -20.46 7.18 18.29
C CYS A 171 -21.12 6.12 17.39
N SER A 172 -22.39 6.30 17.05
CA SER A 172 -23.14 5.38 16.19
C SER A 172 -22.59 5.40 14.76
N ALA A 173 -22.25 6.58 14.24
CA ALA A 173 -21.66 6.71 12.91
C ALA A 173 -20.26 6.09 12.85
N LEU A 174 -19.43 6.33 13.87
CA LEU A 174 -18.08 5.75 13.96
C LEU A 174 -18.15 4.22 14.05
N ALA A 175 -19.03 3.66 14.89
CA ALA A 175 -19.18 2.21 15.02
C ALA A 175 -19.56 1.56 13.67
N GLY A 176 -20.45 2.19 12.90
CA GLY A 176 -20.79 1.74 11.55
C GLY A 176 -19.62 1.84 10.56
N ALA A 177 -18.86 2.95 10.62
CA ALA A 177 -17.69 3.17 9.78
C ALA A 177 -16.54 2.19 10.11
N GLU A 178 -16.29 1.90 11.39
CA GLU A 178 -15.31 0.92 11.84
C GLU A 178 -15.68 -0.49 11.40
N ALA A 179 -16.95 -0.89 11.53
CA ALA A 179 -17.41 -2.19 11.05
C ALA A 179 -17.21 -2.33 9.53
N ALA A 180 -17.48 -1.26 8.77
CA ALA A 180 -17.27 -1.27 7.33
C ALA A 180 -15.78 -1.31 6.95
N ALA A 181 -14.93 -0.52 7.64
CA ALA A 181 -13.49 -0.54 7.44
C ALA A 181 -12.89 -1.92 7.76
N GLN A 182 -13.34 -2.57 8.84
CA GLN A 182 -12.95 -3.95 9.19
C GLN A 182 -13.39 -4.96 8.14
N ALA A 183 -14.59 -4.82 7.57
CA ALA A 183 -15.05 -5.70 6.51
C ALA A 183 -14.23 -5.56 5.22
N ILE A 184 -13.76 -4.34 4.91
CA ILE A 184 -12.93 -4.05 3.74
C ILE A 184 -11.47 -4.46 3.96
N ALA A 185 -10.97 -4.41 5.20
CA ALA A 185 -9.60 -4.75 5.52
C ALA A 185 -9.26 -6.19 5.10
N GLY A 186 -8.17 -6.36 4.34
CA GLY A 186 -7.75 -7.66 3.82
C GLY A 186 -8.41 -8.07 2.50
N MET A 187 -9.34 -7.29 1.95
CA MET A 187 -9.88 -7.55 0.61
C MET A 187 -8.78 -7.40 -0.45
N PRO A 188 -8.53 -8.44 -1.27
CA PRO A 188 -7.51 -8.36 -2.32
C PRO A 188 -7.79 -7.23 -3.31
N GLY A 189 -6.78 -6.40 -3.56
CA GLY A 189 -6.83 -5.27 -4.50
C GLY A 189 -7.48 -4.00 -3.96
N VAL A 190 -7.81 -3.95 -2.67
CA VAL A 190 -8.50 -2.81 -2.05
C VAL A 190 -7.67 -2.25 -0.89
N ILE A 191 -7.62 -0.92 -0.77
CA ILE A 191 -7.06 -0.22 0.38
C ILE A 191 -7.99 0.90 0.84
N SER A 192 -7.90 1.23 2.13
CA SER A 192 -8.54 2.40 2.73
C SER A 192 -7.45 3.27 3.39
N GLY A 193 -6.87 4.20 2.63
CA GLY A 193 -5.64 4.92 3.01
C GLY A 193 -5.79 6.03 4.07
N PHE A 194 -7.02 6.36 4.48
CA PHE A 194 -7.24 7.28 5.59
C PHE A 194 -6.98 6.61 6.95
N ALA A 195 -6.87 7.41 8.02
CA ALA A 195 -6.67 6.87 9.36
C ALA A 195 -7.80 5.91 9.75
N GLY A 196 -7.46 4.66 10.07
CA GLY A 196 -8.45 3.60 10.33
C GLY A 196 -9.34 3.25 9.14
N GLY A 197 -8.99 3.70 7.93
CA GLY A 197 -9.82 3.57 6.74
C GLY A 197 -11.02 4.52 6.68
N ILE A 198 -11.08 5.53 7.55
CA ILE A 198 -12.27 6.38 7.75
C ILE A 198 -11.93 7.85 7.51
N VAL A 199 -12.81 8.55 6.78
CA VAL A 199 -12.71 10.00 6.56
C VAL A 199 -13.66 10.73 7.51
N ALA A 200 -13.11 11.51 8.45
CA ALA A 200 -13.92 12.29 9.39
C ALA A 200 -14.34 13.66 8.86
N SER A 201 -13.54 14.28 7.97
CA SER A 201 -13.72 15.68 7.59
C SER A 201 -14.69 15.91 6.44
N GLY A 202 -14.69 15.03 5.44
CA GLY A 202 -15.31 15.32 4.14
C GLY A 202 -14.71 16.57 3.47
N SER A 203 -14.92 16.74 2.17
CA SER A 203 -14.53 17.97 1.49
C SER A 203 -15.42 18.24 0.28
N LYS A 204 -15.39 19.49 -0.20
CA LYS A 204 -16.02 19.89 -1.45
C LYS A 204 -15.00 20.61 -2.32
N VAL A 205 -15.22 20.63 -3.64
CA VAL A 205 -14.41 21.42 -4.56
C VAL A 205 -14.71 22.91 -4.35
N GLY A 206 -13.65 23.72 -4.19
CA GLY A 206 -13.75 25.17 -4.02
C GLY A 206 -14.20 25.64 -2.62
N SER A 207 -14.37 26.96 -2.48
CA SER A 207 -14.91 27.63 -1.28
C SER A 207 -16.06 28.55 -1.67
N GLN A 208 -16.99 28.75 -0.73
CA GLN A 208 -17.98 29.84 -0.77
C GLN A 208 -17.43 31.02 0.02
#